data_AF-A0A2I0QHB8-F1
#
_entry.id   AF-A0A2I0QHB8-F1
#
_cell.length_a   1.000
_cell.length_b   1.000
_cell.length_c   1.000
_cell.angle_alpha   90.00
_cell.angle_beta   90.00
_cell.angle_gamma   90.00
#
_symmetry.space_group_name_H-M   'P 1'
#
loop_
_entity.id
_entity.type
_entity.pdbx_description
1 polymer ?
#
loop_
_entity_poly.entity_id
_entity_poly.type
_entity_poly.pdbx_seq_one_letter_code
_entity_poly.pdbx_strand_id
1 'polypeptide(L)'
;MSASISERASAVKELFSKGEYEEAAKIIILVELLISELIANGDEKEAKKIESEISNLKKSVFEKAIAKATDDAKNLIAKKDSGCVLAVLKAEKFAEGTNKTPALEKLKNEAYRIGTESKLAECKNYLKNGNFDGAYKAYKTAEIFGDKIGKDAGDGKILSEIYTGLCKSEIEVAKKGLNDKNINCVEKIFVAEKYAEKAENAVLSKEVAELKKDVLKFGVEAKTEEAKNLSKKDPVKALVAILSAENYE
;
A
#
# COMPACT_ATOMS: atom_id res chain seq x y z
N MET A 1 14.03 26.92 -0.88
CA MET A 1 15.16 27.12 0.05
C MET A 1 14.97 26.17 1.21
N SER A 2 15.89 25.25 1.45
CA SER A 2 15.84 24.39 2.63
C SER A 2 16.19 25.21 3.87
N ALA A 3 15.31 25.24 4.88
CA ALA A 3 15.61 25.87 6.16
C ALA A 3 16.93 25.32 6.75
N SER A 4 17.76 26.19 7.33
CA SER A 4 19.03 25.81 7.96
C SER A 4 18.81 24.89 9.16
N ILE A 5 19.83 24.13 9.58
CA ILE A 5 19.71 23.20 10.71
C ILE A 5 19.38 23.96 12.01
N SER A 6 19.93 25.17 12.18
CA SER A 6 19.64 26.04 13.34
C SER A 6 18.22 26.63 13.31
N GLU A 7 17.68 26.93 12.13
CA GLU A 7 16.26 27.30 11.98
C GLU A 7 15.34 26.15 12.38
N ARG A 8 15.69 24.91 12.01
CA ARG A 8 14.94 23.70 12.39
C ARG A 8 15.00 23.47 13.90
N ALA A 9 16.16 23.63 14.54
CA ALA A 9 16.31 23.53 15.99
C ALA A 9 15.46 24.59 16.72
N SER A 10 15.39 25.81 16.17
CA SER A 10 14.56 26.89 16.71
C SER A 10 13.05 26.62 16.58
N ALA A 11 12.63 26.03 15.46
CA ALA A 11 11.23 25.67 15.21
C ALA A 11 10.66 24.67 16.25
N VAL A 12 11.50 23.81 16.84
CA VAL A 12 11.09 22.87 17.89
C VAL A 12 10.45 23.60 19.09
N LYS A 13 11.01 24.75 19.50
CA LYS A 13 10.48 25.55 20.62
C LYS A 13 9.09 26.10 20.32
N GLU A 14 8.91 26.59 19.10
CA GLU A 14 7.65 27.18 18.66
C GLU A 14 6.55 26.12 18.59
N LEU A 15 6.83 24.98 17.93
CA LEU A 15 5.91 23.86 17.82
C LEU A 15 5.53 23.28 19.18
N PHE A 16 6.52 23.13 20.07
CA PHE A 16 6.28 22.65 21.43
C PHE A 16 5.33 23.59 22.20
N SER A 17 5.50 24.90 22.06
CA SER A 17 4.64 25.91 22.70
C SER A 17 3.21 25.91 22.14
N LYS A 18 3.04 25.55 20.86
CA LYS A 18 1.73 25.40 20.19
C LYS A 18 1.03 24.07 20.49
N GLY A 19 1.67 23.15 21.21
CA GLY A 19 1.14 21.81 21.45
C GLY A 19 1.30 20.85 20.26
N GLU A 20 2.08 21.23 19.25
CA GLU A 20 2.37 20.45 18.05
C GLU A 20 3.51 19.45 18.32
N TYR A 21 3.35 18.65 19.39
CA TYR A 21 4.41 17.82 19.94
C TYR A 21 4.95 16.77 18.97
N GLU A 22 4.09 16.21 18.13
CA GLU A 22 4.49 15.19 17.16
C GLU A 22 5.32 15.78 16.03
N GLU A 23 5.01 17.01 15.60
CA GLU A 23 5.79 17.70 14.56
C GLU A 23 7.14 18.14 15.14
N ALA A 24 7.14 18.65 16.38
CA ALA A 24 8.37 18.93 17.11
C ALA A 24 9.26 17.67 17.24
N ALA A 25 8.68 16.50 17.54
CA ALA A 25 9.42 15.24 17.64
C ALA A 25 10.02 14.80 16.30
N LYS A 26 9.29 14.91 15.18
CA LYS A 26 9.83 14.63 13.85
C LYS A 26 11.00 15.53 13.49
N ILE A 27 10.90 16.82 13.82
CA ILE A 27 12.00 17.78 13.57
C ILE A 27 13.23 17.40 14.40
N ILE A 28 13.06 17.01 15.67
CA ILE A 28 14.18 16.55 16.49
C ILE A 28 14.88 15.33 15.86
N ILE A 29 14.12 14.32 15.41
CA ILE A 29 14.70 13.13 14.74
C ILE A 29 15.51 13.56 13.50
N LEU A 30 14.98 14.49 12.71
CA LEU A 30 15.68 15.01 11.53
C LEU A 30 16.94 15.80 11.89
N VAL A 31 16.89 16.62 12.95
CA VAL A 31 18.06 17.35 13.45
C VAL A 31 19.14 16.38 13.94
N GLU A 32 18.78 15.28 14.60
CA GLU A 32 19.73 14.27 15.08
C GLU A 32 20.44 13.52 13.94
N LEU A 33 19.73 13.23 12.86
CA LEU A 33 20.33 12.69 11.64
C LEU A 33 21.36 13.68 11.06
N LEU A 34 21.02 14.96 10.99
CA LEU A 34 21.91 15.99 10.45
C LEU A 34 23.12 16.25 11.37
N ILE A 35 22.95 16.18 12.69
CA ILE A 35 24.07 16.22 13.65
C ILE A 35 25.03 15.06 13.37
N SER A 36 24.51 13.85 13.13
CA SER A 36 25.33 12.67 12.82
C SER A 36 26.12 12.85 11.52
N GLU A 37 25.52 13.46 10.49
CA GLU A 37 26.20 13.80 9.24
C GLU A 37 27.28 14.87 9.42
N LEU A 38 27.03 15.91 10.22
CA LEU A 38 28.04 16.94 10.53
C LEU A 38 29.26 16.34 11.23
N ILE A 39 29.04 15.44 12.19
CA ILE A 39 30.13 14.74 12.88
C ILE A 39 30.93 13.90 11.88
N ALA A 40 30.27 13.17 10.98
CA ALA A 40 30.94 12.37 9.96
C ALA A 40 31.80 13.21 9.00
N ASN A 41 31.42 14.47 8.77
CA ASN A 41 32.15 15.41 7.91
C ASN A 41 33.23 16.23 8.65
N GLY A 42 33.42 16.02 9.96
CA GLY A 42 34.43 16.71 10.77
C GLY A 42 33.97 18.04 11.41
N ASP A 43 32.69 18.39 11.29
CA ASP A 43 32.11 19.64 11.81
C ASP A 43 31.62 19.51 13.26
N GLU A 44 32.43 18.91 14.15
CA GLU A 44 32.04 18.60 15.54
C GLU A 44 31.58 19.81 16.36
N LYS A 45 32.15 21.00 16.08
CA LYS A 45 31.82 22.22 16.82
C LYS A 45 30.39 22.69 16.55
N GLU A 46 29.96 22.63 15.29
CA GLU A 46 28.60 23.00 14.91
C GLU A 46 27.60 21.95 15.38
N ALA A 47 27.96 20.67 15.28
CA ALA A 47 27.18 19.56 15.82
C ALA A 47 26.87 19.72 17.32
N LYS A 48 27.89 19.97 18.16
CA LYS A 48 27.72 20.18 19.62
C LYS A 48 26.85 21.39 19.94
N LYS A 49 26.97 22.48 19.17
CA LYS A 49 26.15 23.67 19.34
C LYS A 49 24.68 23.33 19.12
N ILE A 50 24.33 22.71 18.00
CA ILE A 50 22.95 22.32 17.68
C ILE A 50 22.40 21.31 18.69
N GLU A 51 23.21 20.32 19.09
CA GLU A 51 22.81 19.32 20.09
C GLU A 51 22.41 19.99 21.43
N SER A 52 23.18 21.00 21.87
CA SER A 52 22.87 21.76 23.08
C SER A 52 21.57 22.57 22.98
N GLU A 53 21.20 23.03 21.78
CA GLU A 53 19.98 23.80 21.53
C GLU A 53 18.72 22.94 21.70
N ILE A 54 18.80 21.64 21.35
CA ILE A 54 17.66 20.71 21.40
C ILE A 54 17.61 19.85 22.67
N SER A 55 18.74 19.62 23.35
CA SER A 55 18.83 18.65 24.46
C SER A 55 17.85 18.93 25.60
N ASN A 56 17.63 20.22 25.92
CA ASN A 56 16.76 20.66 27.00
C ASN A 56 15.27 20.39 26.74
N LEU A 57 14.85 20.25 25.48
CA LEU A 57 13.46 20.04 25.09
C LEU A 57 13.19 18.61 24.64
N LYS A 58 14.22 17.90 24.19
CA LYS A 58 14.14 16.56 23.63
C LYS A 58 13.25 15.63 24.45
N LYS A 59 13.58 15.48 25.74
CA LYS A 59 12.82 14.59 26.64
C LYS A 59 11.34 14.98 26.69
N SER A 60 11.04 16.24 27.00
CA SER A 60 9.66 16.73 27.13
C SER A 60 8.86 16.61 25.84
N VAL A 61 9.48 16.90 24.69
CA VAL A 61 8.86 16.77 23.37
C VAL A 61 8.48 15.31 23.10
N PHE A 62 9.42 14.38 23.24
CA PHE A 62 9.13 12.96 23.01
C PHE A 62 8.11 12.42 24.02
N GLU A 63 8.18 12.78 25.29
CA GLU A 63 7.19 12.33 26.29
C GLU A 63 5.76 12.78 25.93
N LYS A 64 5.60 14.03 25.48
CA LYS A 64 4.30 14.57 25.06
C LYS A 64 3.83 13.98 23.73
N ALA A 65 4.75 13.77 22.78
CA ALA A 65 4.44 13.16 21.48
C ALA A 65 3.99 11.70 21.64
N ILE A 66 4.69 10.91 22.48
CA ILE A 66 4.29 9.53 22.83
C ILE A 66 2.91 9.52 23.46
N ALA A 67 2.66 10.38 24.45
CA ALA A 67 1.37 10.44 25.15
C ALA A 67 0.23 10.77 24.17
N LYS A 68 0.41 11.78 23.32
CA LYS A 68 -0.58 12.17 22.31
C LYS A 68 -0.88 11.04 21.32
N ALA A 69 0.15 10.43 20.72
CA ALA A 69 -0.02 9.33 19.78
C ALA A 69 -0.66 8.08 20.45
N THR A 70 -0.34 7.83 21.72
CA THR A 70 -0.95 6.77 22.54
C THR A 70 -2.44 7.02 22.75
N ASP A 71 -2.83 8.24 23.08
CA ASP A 71 -4.23 8.59 23.30
C ASP A 71 -5.03 8.58 21.99
N ASP A 72 -4.43 9.02 20.88
CA ASP A 72 -5.00 8.89 19.55
C ASP A 72 -5.23 7.42 19.18
N ALA A 73 -4.27 6.54 19.45
CA ALA A 73 -4.43 5.10 19.24
C ALA A 73 -5.57 4.50 20.07
N LYS A 74 -5.67 4.84 21.35
CA LYS A 74 -6.79 4.40 22.23
C LYS A 74 -8.14 4.88 21.72
N ASN A 75 -8.23 6.14 21.29
CA ASN A 75 -9.46 6.72 20.74
C ASN A 75 -9.89 5.99 19.46
N LEU A 76 -8.95 5.64 18.58
CA LEU A 76 -9.23 4.90 17.34
C LEU A 76 -9.61 3.44 17.63
N ILE A 77 -8.96 2.79 18.60
CA ILE A 77 -9.34 1.46 19.11
C ILE A 77 -10.79 1.47 19.60
N ALA A 78 -11.18 2.45 20.41
CA ALA A 78 -12.54 2.57 20.92
C ALA A 78 -13.58 2.75 19.79
N LYS A 79 -13.18 3.39 18.68
CA LYS A 79 -14.00 3.56 17.47
C LYS A 79 -13.93 2.36 16.51
N LYS A 80 -13.13 1.33 16.82
CA LYS A 80 -12.83 0.19 15.92
C LYS A 80 -12.29 0.62 14.55
N ASP A 81 -11.50 1.70 14.54
CA ASP A 81 -10.92 2.27 13.34
C ASP A 81 -9.51 1.71 13.10
N SER A 82 -9.28 1.16 11.90
CA SER A 82 -7.98 0.61 11.51
C SER A 82 -6.79 1.59 11.57
N GLY A 83 -7.05 2.90 11.57
CA GLY A 83 -6.04 3.94 11.79
C GLY A 83 -5.32 3.82 13.14
N CYS A 84 -5.86 3.06 14.09
CA CYS A 84 -5.20 2.79 15.37
C CYS A 84 -3.82 2.14 15.20
N VAL A 85 -3.63 1.31 14.17
CA VAL A 85 -2.34 0.65 13.89
C VAL A 85 -1.27 1.70 13.55
N LEU A 86 -1.61 2.69 12.72
CA LEU A 86 -0.67 3.77 12.39
C LEU A 86 -0.35 4.63 13.63
N ALA A 87 -1.36 4.94 14.43
CA ALA A 87 -1.19 5.74 15.64
C ALA A 87 -0.27 5.05 16.66
N VAL A 88 -0.41 3.74 16.87
CA VAL A 88 0.46 3.01 17.81
C VAL A 88 1.89 2.86 17.29
N LEU A 89 2.07 2.62 15.98
CA LEU A 89 3.41 2.55 15.36
C LEU A 89 4.14 3.89 15.46
N LYS A 90 3.39 5.00 15.35
CA LYS A 90 3.95 6.34 15.58
C LYS A 90 4.36 6.55 17.04
N ALA A 91 3.55 6.10 17.99
CA ALA A 91 3.91 6.14 19.42
C ALA A 91 5.15 5.29 19.72
N GLU A 92 5.26 4.09 19.13
CA GLU A 92 6.42 3.21 19.21
C GLU A 92 7.67 3.89 18.63
N LYS A 93 7.55 4.54 17.46
CA LYS A 93 8.64 5.27 16.83
C LYS A 93 9.18 6.40 17.71
N PHE A 94 8.30 7.16 18.37
CA PHE A 94 8.72 8.20 19.31
C PHE A 94 9.29 7.65 20.62
N ALA A 95 8.96 6.40 20.97
CA ALA A 95 9.48 5.74 22.16
C ALA A 95 10.84 5.06 21.94
N GLU A 96 11.31 4.93 20.70
CA GLU A 96 12.66 4.44 20.39
C GLU A 96 13.72 5.28 21.16
N GLY A 97 14.57 4.61 21.95
CA GLY A 97 15.55 5.29 22.80
C GLY A 97 15.01 5.78 24.16
N THR A 98 13.77 5.42 24.53
CA THR A 98 13.20 5.67 25.86
C THR A 98 12.94 4.36 26.63
N ASN A 99 12.83 4.42 27.96
CA ASN A 99 12.50 3.26 28.80
C ASN A 99 10.98 2.95 28.87
N LYS A 100 10.14 3.51 27.98
CA LYS A 100 8.65 3.46 28.08
C LYS A 100 7.97 2.33 27.30
N THR A 101 8.73 1.36 26.82
CA THR A 101 8.33 0.32 25.86
C THR A 101 7.23 -0.67 26.31
N PRO A 102 7.16 -1.15 27.57
CA PRO A 102 6.25 -2.27 27.92
C PRO A 102 4.75 -1.96 27.84
N ALA A 103 4.33 -0.72 28.11
CA ALA A 103 2.90 -0.34 28.04
C ALA A 103 2.41 -0.21 26.59
N LEU A 104 3.30 0.17 25.66
CA LEU A 104 2.99 0.29 24.24
C LEU A 104 2.81 -1.08 23.58
N GLU A 105 3.51 -2.12 24.04
CA GLU A 105 3.41 -3.45 23.45
C GLU A 105 2.00 -4.05 23.55
N LYS A 106 1.33 -3.90 24.71
CA LYS A 106 -0.06 -4.32 24.88
C LYS A 106 -1.01 -3.55 23.97
N LEU A 107 -0.81 -2.24 23.88
CA LEU A 107 -1.61 -1.37 23.02
C LEU A 107 -1.40 -1.72 21.54
N LYS A 108 -0.18 -2.11 21.15
CA LYS A 108 0.18 -2.52 19.80
C LYS A 108 -0.54 -3.78 19.36
N ASN A 109 -0.54 -4.81 20.21
CA ASN A 109 -1.27 -6.05 19.91
C ASN A 109 -2.78 -5.82 19.78
N GLU A 110 -3.33 -4.97 20.64
CA GLU A 110 -4.75 -4.60 20.56
C GLU A 110 -5.07 -3.79 19.30
N ALA A 111 -4.21 -2.83 18.94
CA ALA A 111 -4.37 -2.06 17.71
C ALA A 111 -4.30 -2.96 16.46
N TYR A 112 -3.38 -3.92 16.40
CA TYR A 112 -3.33 -4.89 15.30
C TYR A 112 -4.59 -5.74 15.24
N ARG A 113 -5.10 -6.23 16.38
CA ARG A 113 -6.36 -6.99 16.44
C ARG A 113 -7.53 -6.17 15.88
N ILE A 114 -7.70 -4.95 16.37
CA ILE A 114 -8.75 -4.04 15.89
C ILE A 114 -8.56 -3.69 14.43
N GLY A 115 -7.32 -3.44 14.00
CA GLY A 115 -6.97 -3.17 12.60
C GLY A 115 -7.40 -4.29 11.67
N THR A 116 -7.07 -5.54 12.01
CA THR A 116 -7.49 -6.74 11.26
C THR A 116 -9.01 -6.82 11.18
N GLU A 117 -9.71 -6.74 12.31
CA GLU A 117 -11.18 -6.83 12.36
C GLU A 117 -11.86 -5.73 11.54
N SER A 118 -11.36 -4.50 11.66
CA SER A 118 -11.85 -3.32 10.93
C SER A 118 -11.67 -3.48 9.41
N LYS A 119 -10.49 -3.92 8.97
CA LYS A 119 -10.20 -4.15 7.55
C LYS A 119 -10.96 -5.33 6.96
N LEU A 120 -11.25 -6.37 7.74
CA LEU A 120 -12.13 -7.45 7.29
C LEU A 120 -13.59 -7.01 7.17
N ALA A 121 -14.07 -6.14 8.06
CA ALA A 121 -15.39 -5.55 7.92
C ALA A 121 -15.47 -4.68 6.65
N GLU A 122 -14.44 -3.88 6.37
CA GLU A 122 -14.32 -3.10 5.14
C GLU A 122 -14.30 -3.99 3.89
N CYS A 123 -13.50 -5.06 3.90
CA CYS A 123 -13.44 -6.07 2.83
C CYS A 123 -14.84 -6.65 2.53
N LYS A 124 -15.57 -7.07 3.56
CA LYS A 124 -16.92 -7.61 3.42
C LYS A 124 -17.91 -6.58 2.86
N ASN A 125 -17.77 -5.31 3.22
CA ASN A 125 -18.59 -4.24 2.66
C ASN A 125 -18.30 -4.02 1.17
N TYR A 126 -17.02 -4.00 0.79
CA TYR A 126 -16.65 -3.90 -0.61
C TYR A 126 -17.15 -5.08 -1.45
N LEU A 127 -17.07 -6.31 -0.93
CA LEU A 127 -17.62 -7.50 -1.60
C LEU A 127 -19.13 -7.35 -1.86
N LYS A 128 -19.89 -6.91 -0.85
CA LYS A 128 -21.34 -6.67 -1.01
C LYS A 128 -21.68 -5.63 -2.07
N ASN A 129 -20.80 -4.65 -2.27
CA ASN A 129 -20.98 -3.56 -3.22
C ASN A 129 -20.32 -3.84 -4.58
N GLY A 130 -19.78 -5.04 -4.81
CA GLY A 130 -19.09 -5.41 -6.05
C GLY A 130 -17.76 -4.69 -6.30
N ASN A 131 -17.19 -4.03 -5.29
CA ASN A 131 -15.88 -3.38 -5.40
C ASN A 131 -14.76 -4.37 -5.06
N PHE A 132 -14.46 -5.29 -5.98
CA PHE A 132 -13.53 -6.39 -5.70
C PHE A 132 -12.07 -5.94 -5.50
N ASP A 133 -11.63 -4.87 -6.17
CA ASP A 133 -10.30 -4.28 -5.93
C ASP A 133 -10.18 -3.69 -4.53
N GLY A 134 -11.21 -2.97 -4.07
CA GLY A 134 -11.30 -2.47 -2.71
C GLY A 134 -11.27 -3.61 -1.70
N ALA A 135 -12.03 -4.68 -1.96
CA ALA A 135 -12.06 -5.86 -1.12
C ALA A 135 -10.67 -6.52 -1.03
N TYR A 136 -9.98 -6.70 -2.15
CA TYR A 136 -8.63 -7.28 -2.20
C TYR A 136 -7.63 -6.48 -1.36
N LYS A 137 -7.60 -5.14 -1.53
CA LYS A 137 -6.70 -4.26 -0.76
C LYS A 137 -7.01 -4.31 0.74
N ALA A 138 -8.28 -4.30 1.11
CA ALA A 138 -8.70 -4.40 2.51
C ALA A 138 -8.31 -5.75 3.13
N TYR A 139 -8.55 -6.86 2.42
CA TYR A 139 -8.14 -8.21 2.84
C TYR A 139 -6.62 -8.30 3.05
N LYS A 140 -5.82 -7.85 2.08
CA LYS A 140 -4.35 -7.88 2.20
C LYS A 140 -3.83 -7.02 3.33
N THR A 141 -4.49 -5.89 3.62
CA THR A 141 -4.14 -5.08 4.80
C THR A 141 -4.48 -5.83 6.10
N ALA A 142 -5.61 -6.52 6.16
CA ALA A 142 -5.99 -7.33 7.31
C ALA A 142 -5.00 -8.49 7.56
N GLU A 143 -4.54 -9.15 6.49
CA GLU A 143 -3.51 -10.21 6.50
C GLU A 143 -2.20 -9.68 7.12
N ILE A 144 -1.70 -8.56 6.60
CA ILE A 144 -0.49 -7.90 7.14
C ILE A 144 -0.63 -7.59 8.63
N PHE A 145 -1.79 -7.08 9.07
CA PHE A 145 -2.03 -6.78 10.49
C PHE A 145 -2.18 -8.04 11.35
N GLY A 146 -2.84 -9.07 10.82
CA GLY A 146 -3.05 -10.35 11.49
C GLY A 146 -1.74 -11.09 11.73
N ASP A 147 -0.86 -11.12 10.73
CA ASP A 147 0.46 -11.75 10.80
C ASP A 147 1.31 -11.18 11.95
N LYS A 148 1.18 -9.88 12.24
CA LYS A 148 1.91 -9.23 13.34
C LYS A 148 1.53 -9.75 14.71
N ILE A 149 0.36 -10.37 14.85
CA ILE A 149 -0.14 -10.95 16.10
C ILE A 149 -0.42 -12.45 15.98
N GLY A 150 0.07 -13.11 14.92
CA GLY A 150 -0.15 -14.54 14.68
C GLY A 150 -1.62 -14.92 14.52
N LYS A 151 -2.45 -14.01 14.00
CA LYS A 151 -3.86 -14.26 13.69
C LYS A 151 -4.10 -14.27 12.19
N ASP A 152 -4.77 -15.31 11.73
CA ASP A 152 -5.22 -15.37 10.34
C ASP A 152 -6.31 -14.31 10.08
N ALA A 153 -6.24 -13.67 8.91
CA ALA A 153 -7.23 -12.70 8.46
C ALA A 153 -8.54 -13.36 7.99
N GLY A 154 -8.62 -14.67 7.90
CA GLY A 154 -9.88 -15.38 7.69
C GLY A 154 -9.69 -16.71 7.01
N ASP A 155 -10.78 -17.45 6.83
CA ASP A 155 -10.73 -18.64 5.99
C ASP A 155 -10.51 -18.23 4.52
N GLY A 156 -9.77 -19.06 3.77
CA GLY A 156 -9.42 -18.80 2.35
C GLY A 156 -10.62 -18.59 1.42
N LYS A 157 -11.84 -18.80 1.93
CA LYS A 157 -13.11 -18.54 1.25
C LYS A 157 -13.28 -17.07 0.86
N ILE A 158 -12.94 -16.12 1.73
CA ILE A 158 -13.05 -14.68 1.39
C ILE A 158 -12.18 -14.35 0.18
N LEU A 159 -10.95 -14.90 0.15
CA LEU A 159 -10.02 -14.65 -0.93
C LEU A 159 -10.49 -15.28 -2.26
N SER A 160 -11.04 -16.49 -2.22
CA SER A 160 -11.68 -17.14 -3.39
C SER A 160 -12.86 -16.31 -3.93
N GLU A 161 -13.71 -15.74 -3.06
CA GLU A 161 -14.81 -14.86 -3.46
C GLU A 161 -14.31 -13.57 -4.13
N ILE A 162 -13.25 -12.94 -3.60
CA ILE A 162 -12.61 -11.77 -4.20
C ILE A 162 -12.10 -12.10 -5.61
N TYR A 163 -11.34 -13.19 -5.75
CA TYR A 163 -10.79 -13.58 -7.06
C TYR A 163 -11.87 -13.96 -8.06
N THR A 164 -12.96 -14.58 -7.61
CA THR A 164 -14.13 -14.85 -8.46
C THR A 164 -14.71 -13.55 -9.02
N GLY A 165 -14.89 -12.52 -8.19
CA GLY A 165 -15.41 -11.22 -8.61
C GLY A 165 -14.48 -10.45 -9.55
N LEU A 166 -13.18 -10.43 -9.25
CA LEU A 166 -12.15 -9.82 -10.11
C LEU A 166 -12.12 -10.49 -11.49
N CYS A 167 -12.11 -11.82 -11.52
CA CYS A 167 -12.13 -12.59 -12.77
C CYS A 167 -13.36 -12.26 -13.61
N LYS A 168 -14.56 -12.27 -13.01
CA LYS A 168 -15.81 -11.91 -13.71
C LYS A 168 -15.75 -10.49 -14.29
N SER A 169 -15.19 -9.55 -13.53
CA SER A 169 -15.05 -8.16 -14.00
C SER A 169 -14.16 -8.08 -15.25
N GLU A 170 -13.04 -8.81 -15.26
CA GLU A 170 -12.13 -8.83 -16.42
C GLU A 170 -12.70 -9.60 -17.62
N ILE A 171 -13.47 -10.67 -17.38
CA ILE A 171 -14.24 -11.37 -18.42
C ILE A 171 -15.19 -10.41 -19.13
N GLU A 172 -15.95 -9.60 -18.39
CA GLU A 172 -16.90 -8.65 -18.98
C GLU A 172 -16.19 -7.56 -19.79
N VAL A 173 -15.03 -7.07 -19.33
CA VAL A 173 -14.20 -6.14 -20.10
C VAL A 173 -13.65 -6.80 -21.36
N ALA A 174 -13.21 -8.07 -21.28
CA ALA A 174 -12.72 -8.81 -22.44
C ALA A 174 -13.83 -9.06 -23.47
N LYS A 175 -15.03 -9.48 -23.03
CA LYS A 175 -16.22 -9.64 -23.90
C LYS A 175 -16.57 -8.34 -24.62
N LYS A 176 -16.60 -7.22 -23.87
CA LYS A 176 -16.85 -5.90 -24.46
C LYS A 176 -15.78 -5.52 -25.47
N GLY A 177 -14.50 -5.70 -25.12
CA GLY A 177 -13.39 -5.39 -26.02
C GLY A 177 -13.42 -6.23 -27.29
N LEU A 178 -13.79 -7.51 -27.20
CA LEU A 178 -13.98 -8.37 -28.36
C LEU A 178 -15.09 -7.84 -29.28
N ASN A 179 -16.25 -7.47 -28.72
CA ASN A 179 -17.36 -6.91 -29.48
C ASN A 179 -17.02 -5.56 -30.13
N ASP A 180 -16.30 -4.71 -29.41
CA ASP A 180 -15.87 -3.38 -29.86
C ASP A 180 -14.64 -3.44 -30.80
N LYS A 181 -14.13 -4.65 -31.11
CA LYS A 181 -12.88 -4.89 -31.85
C LYS A 181 -11.68 -4.13 -31.27
N ASN A 182 -11.59 -4.09 -29.94
CA ASN A 182 -10.51 -3.48 -29.19
C ASN A 182 -9.49 -4.54 -28.75
N ILE A 183 -8.26 -4.44 -29.25
CA ILE A 183 -7.15 -5.39 -28.98
C ILE A 183 -6.82 -5.55 -27.49
N ASN A 184 -7.17 -4.57 -26.64
CA ASN A 184 -6.93 -4.65 -25.20
C ASN A 184 -7.69 -5.81 -24.53
N CYS A 185 -8.68 -6.42 -25.18
CA CYS A 185 -9.34 -7.63 -24.66
C CYS A 185 -8.36 -8.80 -24.46
N VAL A 186 -7.27 -8.85 -25.22
CA VAL A 186 -6.24 -9.90 -25.09
C VAL A 186 -5.54 -9.84 -23.75
N GLU A 187 -5.12 -8.65 -23.31
CA GLU A 187 -4.54 -8.48 -21.98
C GLU A 187 -5.54 -8.89 -20.89
N LYS A 188 -6.80 -8.47 -21.06
CA LYS A 188 -7.86 -8.67 -20.08
C LYS A 188 -8.19 -10.15 -19.85
N ILE A 189 -8.18 -10.96 -20.90
CA ILE A 189 -8.43 -12.40 -20.75
C ILE A 189 -7.29 -13.12 -20.02
N PHE A 190 -6.03 -12.70 -20.21
CA PHE A 190 -4.91 -13.23 -19.44
C PHE A 190 -4.96 -12.84 -17.96
N VAL A 191 -5.43 -11.63 -17.65
CA VAL A 191 -5.66 -11.23 -16.24
C VAL A 191 -6.79 -12.07 -15.63
N ALA A 192 -7.89 -12.28 -16.36
CA ALA A 192 -9.01 -13.11 -15.92
C ALA A 192 -8.57 -14.56 -15.63
N GLU A 193 -7.69 -15.15 -16.46
CA GLU A 193 -7.13 -16.49 -16.27
C GLU A 193 -6.36 -16.60 -14.95
N LYS A 194 -5.47 -15.66 -14.66
CA LYS A 194 -4.73 -15.62 -13.40
C LYS A 194 -5.65 -15.52 -12.18
N TYR A 195 -6.77 -14.82 -12.30
CA TYR A 195 -7.74 -14.75 -11.21
C TYR A 195 -8.57 -16.04 -11.10
N ALA A 196 -8.92 -16.68 -12.21
CA ALA A 196 -9.65 -17.95 -12.20
C ALA A 196 -8.84 -19.07 -11.54
N GLU A 197 -7.52 -19.13 -11.78
CA GLU A 197 -6.60 -20.06 -11.12
C GLU A 197 -6.63 -19.92 -9.59
N LYS A 198 -6.66 -18.67 -9.10
CA LYS A 198 -6.66 -18.37 -7.66
C LYS A 198 -8.05 -18.44 -7.01
N ALA A 199 -9.11 -18.39 -7.81
CA ALA A 199 -10.47 -18.47 -7.31
C ALA A 199 -10.86 -19.89 -6.87
N GLU A 200 -10.08 -20.92 -7.26
CA GLU A 200 -10.40 -22.34 -7.04
C GLU A 200 -11.80 -22.72 -7.56
N ASN A 201 -12.25 -22.04 -8.63
CA ASN A 201 -13.59 -22.17 -9.20
C ASN A 201 -13.53 -22.77 -10.61
N ALA A 202 -13.73 -24.08 -10.71
CA ALA A 202 -13.62 -24.82 -11.96
C ALA A 202 -14.62 -24.38 -13.05
N VAL A 203 -15.80 -23.87 -12.68
CA VAL A 203 -16.78 -23.35 -13.65
C VAL A 203 -16.24 -22.07 -14.28
N LEU A 204 -15.69 -21.19 -13.47
CA LEU A 204 -15.11 -19.92 -13.92
C LEU A 204 -13.87 -20.16 -14.79
N SER A 205 -13.02 -21.13 -14.44
CA SER A 205 -11.87 -21.51 -15.28
C SER A 205 -12.28 -21.97 -16.68
N LYS A 206 -13.40 -22.70 -16.79
CA LYS A 206 -13.93 -23.12 -18.11
C LYS A 206 -14.44 -21.93 -18.92
N GLU A 207 -15.19 -21.02 -18.32
CA GLU A 207 -15.67 -19.80 -19.00
C GLU A 207 -14.50 -18.97 -19.53
N VAL A 208 -13.45 -18.77 -18.74
CA VAL A 208 -12.23 -18.07 -19.19
C VAL A 208 -11.56 -18.82 -20.35
N ALA A 209 -11.40 -20.14 -20.25
CA ALA A 209 -10.74 -20.93 -21.28
C ALA A 209 -11.51 -20.91 -22.62
N GLU A 210 -12.84 -20.89 -22.59
CA GLU A 210 -13.69 -20.75 -23.77
C GLU A 210 -13.52 -19.36 -24.40
N LEU A 211 -13.70 -18.30 -23.61
CA LEU A 211 -13.55 -16.92 -24.09
C LEU A 211 -12.14 -16.62 -24.60
N LYS A 212 -11.11 -17.19 -23.97
CA LYS A 212 -9.70 -17.02 -24.37
C LYS A 212 -9.45 -17.46 -25.80
N LYS A 213 -10.07 -18.55 -26.26
CA LYS A 213 -9.92 -19.01 -27.65
C LYS A 213 -10.41 -17.94 -28.65
N ASP A 214 -11.59 -17.38 -28.38
CA ASP A 214 -12.18 -16.36 -29.25
C ASP A 214 -11.37 -15.05 -29.23
N VAL A 215 -10.93 -14.63 -28.04
CA VAL A 215 -10.13 -13.42 -27.85
C VAL A 215 -8.76 -13.54 -28.53
N LEU A 216 -8.08 -14.69 -28.40
CA LEU A 216 -6.77 -14.90 -29.02
C LEU A 216 -6.88 -14.96 -30.55
N LYS A 217 -7.90 -15.65 -31.07
CA LYS A 217 -8.20 -15.65 -32.51
C LYS A 217 -8.39 -14.24 -33.05
N PHE A 218 -9.21 -13.42 -32.38
CA PHE A 218 -9.37 -12.01 -32.73
C PHE A 218 -8.06 -11.24 -32.66
N GLY A 219 -7.24 -11.46 -31.63
CA GLY A 219 -5.94 -10.83 -31.46
C GLY A 219 -4.98 -11.10 -32.62
N VAL A 220 -4.88 -12.36 -33.05
CA VAL A 220 -4.07 -12.78 -34.21
C VAL A 220 -4.58 -12.10 -35.49
N GLU A 221 -5.90 -12.10 -35.73
CA GLU A 221 -6.51 -11.47 -36.90
C GLU A 221 -6.22 -9.95 -36.94
N ALA A 222 -6.41 -9.27 -35.82
CA ALA A 222 -6.17 -7.83 -35.69
C ALA A 222 -4.69 -7.46 -35.93
N LYS A 223 -3.75 -8.22 -35.35
CA LYS A 223 -2.31 -7.98 -35.52
C LYS A 223 -1.81 -8.33 -36.92
N THR A 224 -2.36 -9.37 -37.53
CA THR A 224 -2.08 -9.71 -38.93
C THR A 224 -2.53 -8.59 -39.87
N GLU A 225 -3.70 -8.01 -39.63
CA GLU A 225 -4.21 -6.89 -40.42
C GLU A 225 -3.37 -5.61 -40.20
N GLU A 226 -2.98 -5.32 -38.96
CA GLU A 226 -2.03 -4.24 -38.64
C GLU A 226 -0.71 -4.41 -39.44
N ALA A 227 -0.14 -5.63 -39.43
CA ALA A 227 1.09 -5.93 -40.16
C ALA A 227 0.95 -5.73 -41.67
N LYS A 228 -0.16 -6.18 -42.28
CA LYS A 228 -0.44 -5.96 -43.70
C LYS A 228 -0.46 -4.47 -44.05
N ASN A 229 -1.14 -3.68 -43.23
CA ASN A 229 -1.26 -2.23 -43.42
C ASN A 229 0.06 -1.47 -43.26
N LEU A 230 0.98 -2.00 -42.45
CA LEU A 230 2.30 -1.43 -42.20
C LEU A 230 3.39 -1.97 -43.13
N SER A 231 3.20 -3.14 -43.77
CA SER A 231 4.23 -3.85 -44.53
C SER A 231 5.01 -3.02 -45.56
N LYS A 232 4.36 -2.03 -46.19
CA LYS A 232 4.97 -1.12 -47.18
C LYS A 232 5.37 0.24 -46.62
N LYS A 233 4.91 0.60 -45.42
CA LYS A 233 5.09 1.93 -44.80
C LYS A 233 6.16 1.91 -43.71
N ASP A 234 6.15 0.87 -42.90
CA ASP A 234 7.03 0.68 -41.75
C ASP A 234 7.23 -0.83 -41.53
N PRO A 235 8.17 -1.46 -42.27
CA PRO A 235 8.41 -2.90 -42.20
C PRO A 235 8.83 -3.38 -40.81
N VAL A 236 9.48 -2.53 -40.00
CA VAL A 236 9.88 -2.87 -38.64
C VAL A 236 8.66 -2.98 -37.74
N LYS A 237 7.73 -2.02 -37.80
CA LYS A 237 6.47 -2.15 -37.05
C LYS A 237 5.58 -3.28 -37.55
N ALA A 238 5.58 -3.56 -38.86
CA ALA A 238 4.90 -4.72 -39.41
C ALA A 238 5.43 -6.03 -38.81
N LEU A 239 6.75 -6.17 -38.67
CA LEU A 239 7.37 -7.31 -38.02
C LEU A 239 6.99 -7.40 -36.53
N VAL A 240 6.99 -6.28 -35.81
CA VAL A 240 6.54 -6.24 -34.39
C VAL A 240 5.09 -6.70 -34.24
N ALA A 241 4.21 -6.32 -35.17
CA ALA A 241 2.82 -6.76 -35.16
C ALA A 241 2.71 -8.28 -35.40
N ILE A 242 3.50 -8.85 -36.31
CA ILE A 242 3.54 -10.32 -36.53
C ILE A 242 4.04 -11.04 -35.28
N LEU A 243 5.16 -10.60 -34.69
CA LEU A 243 5.69 -11.18 -33.45
C LEU A 243 4.69 -11.09 -32.29
N SER A 244 3.85 -10.04 -32.26
CA SER A 244 2.77 -9.92 -31.28
C SER A 244 1.66 -10.95 -31.53
N ALA A 245 1.33 -11.23 -32.80
CA ALA A 245 0.35 -12.26 -33.16
C ALA A 245 0.83 -13.66 -32.79
N GLU A 246 2.12 -13.96 -32.99
CA GLU A 246 2.73 -15.25 -32.60
C GLU A 246 2.67 -15.49 -31.09
N ASN A 247 2.74 -14.43 -30.28
CA ASN A 247 2.55 -14.54 -28.83
C ASN A 247 1.10 -14.85 -28.41
N TYR A 248 0.16 -14.85 -29.36
CA TYR A 248 -1.26 -15.13 -29.12
C TYR A 248 -1.69 -16.51 -29.66
N GLU A 249 -0.82 -17.24 -30.37
CA GLU A 249 -1.04 -18.64 -30.77
C GLU A 249 -0.78 -19.62 -29.62
#